data_AF-A0A8D5FNY4-F1
#
_entry.id   AF-A0A8D5FNY4-F1
#
_cell.length_a   1.000
_cell.length_b   1.000
_cell.length_c   1.000
_cell.angle_alpha   90.00
_cell.angle_beta   90.00
_cell.angle_gamma   90.00
#
_symmetry.space_group_name_H-M   'P 1'
#
loop_
_entity.id
_entity.type
_entity.pdbx_description
1 polymer ?
#
loop_
_entity_poly.entity_id
_entity_poly.type
_entity_poly.pdbx_seq_one_letter_code
_entity_poly.pdbx_strand_id
1 'polypeptide(L)' 'MGVENFADMIADETVGVTEEEILPWLEEKGHPALSMDPLIG' A
#
# COMPACT_ATOMS: atom_id res chain seq x y z
N MET A 1 18.59 3.78 4.66
CA MET A 1 18.26 3.30 3.30
C MET A 1 16.78 2.95 3.32
N GLY A 2 16.02 3.38 2.32
CA GLY A 2 14.56 3.23 2.27
C GLY A 2 14.11 1.81 1.93
N VAL A 3 12.82 1.64 1.69
CA VAL A 3 12.24 0.38 1.21
C VAL A 3 12.58 0.21 -0.27
N GLU A 4 13.26 -0.89 -0.62
CA GLU A 4 13.56 -1.22 -2.01
C GLU A 4 12.26 -1.47 -2.79
N ASN A 5 12.16 -0.94 -4.01
CA ASN A 5 10.98 -1.04 -4.87
C ASN A 5 9.67 -0.49 -4.24
N PHE A 6 9.78 0.50 -3.34
CA PHE A 6 8.60 1.10 -2.69
C PHE A 6 7.53 1.58 -3.68
N ALA A 7 7.94 2.15 -4.82
CA ALA A 7 7.01 2.62 -5.84
C ALA A 7 6.11 1.50 -6.39
N ASP A 8 6.63 0.28 -6.52
CA ASP A 8 5.88 -0.88 -7.03
C ASP A 8 4.87 -1.43 -6.00
N MET A 9 4.98 -1.00 -4.74
CA MET A 9 4.07 -1.39 -3.67
C MET A 9 2.85 -0.46 -3.61
N ILE A 10 2.89 0.71 -4.26
CA ILE A 10 1.82 1.70 -4.24
C ILE A 10 0.80 1.33 -5.31
N ALA A 11 -0.47 1.16 -4.91
CA ALA A 11 -1.56 0.97 -5.84
C ALA A 11 -1.88 2.28 -6.59
N ASP A 12 -2.18 2.17 -7.87
CA ASP A 12 -2.63 3.27 -8.74
C ASP A 12 -3.96 2.90 -9.41
N GLU A 13 -4.44 3.74 -10.35
CA GLU A 13 -5.71 3.51 -11.04
C GLU A 13 -5.77 2.23 -11.88
N THR A 14 -4.63 1.59 -12.15
CA THR A 14 -4.58 0.28 -12.84
C THR A 14 -4.88 -0.89 -11.92
N VAL A 15 -4.68 -0.70 -10.61
CA VAL A 15 -5.01 -1.67 -9.56
C VAL A 15 -6.44 -1.46 -9.04
N GLY A 16 -6.86 -0.22 -8.84
CA GLY A 16 -8.21 0.12 -8.37
C GLY A 16 -8.38 1.61 -8.08
N VAL A 17 -9.63 2.05 -7.87
CA VAL A 17 -9.94 3.46 -7.55
C VAL A 17 -10.69 3.62 -6.23
N THR A 18 -10.94 2.51 -5.53
CA THR A 18 -11.55 2.46 -4.22
C THR A 18 -10.68 1.69 -3.23
N GLU A 19 -10.88 1.92 -1.94
CA GLU A 19 -10.12 1.26 -0.87
C GLU A 19 -10.25 -0.27 -0.93
N GLU A 20 -11.47 -0.76 -1.11
CA GLU A 20 -11.76 -2.21 -1.15
C GLU A 20 -11.07 -2.91 -2.32
N GLU A 21 -10.88 -2.22 -3.45
CA GLU A 21 -10.20 -2.76 -4.64
C GLU A 21 -8.69 -2.84 -4.44
N ILE A 22 -8.09 -1.84 -3.78
CA ILE A 22 -6.63 -1.76 -3.65
C ILE A 22 -6.09 -2.48 -2.40
N LEU A 23 -6.92 -2.69 -1.37
CA LEU A 23 -6.47 -3.29 -0.10
C LEU A 23 -5.79 -4.67 -0.29
N PRO A 24 -6.33 -5.61 -1.10
CA PRO A 24 -5.68 -6.90 -1.34
C PRO A 24 -4.30 -6.78 -1.99
N TRP A 25 -4.09 -5.79 -2.86
CA TRP A 25 -2.79 -5.54 -3.50
C TRP A 25 -1.76 -5.04 -2.47
N LEU A 26 -2.15 -4.10 -1.61
CA LEU A 26 -1.29 -3.57 -0.57
C LEU A 26 -0.88 -4.68 0.42
N GLU A 27 -1.81 -5.59 0.76
CA GLU A 27 -1.53 -6.76 1.59
C GLU A 27 -0.58 -7.75 0.90
N GLU A 28 -0.80 -8.06 -0.38
CA GLU A 28 0.07 -8.96 -1.17
C GLU A 28 1.51 -8.43 -1.27
N LYS A 29 1.66 -7.13 -1.55
CA LYS A 29 2.98 -6.50 -1.64
C LYS A 29 3.61 -6.24 -0.27
N GLY A 30 2.84 -6.31 0.81
CA GLY A 30 3.32 -5.99 2.15
C GLY A 30 3.63 -4.50 2.31
N HIS A 31 2.74 -3.63 1.83
CA HIS A 31 2.95 -2.19 1.85
C HIS A 31 3.19 -1.69 3.30
N PRO A 32 4.29 -0.95 3.56
CA PRO A 32 4.74 -0.66 4.92
C PRO A 32 3.70 0.07 5.77
N ALA A 33 2.86 0.92 5.16
CA ALA A 33 1.81 1.66 5.85
C ALA A 33 0.81 0.76 6.60
N LEU A 34 0.62 -0.50 6.19
CA LEU A 34 -0.29 -1.43 6.86
C LEU A 34 0.21 -1.87 8.27
N SER A 35 1.50 -1.69 8.54
CA SER A 35 2.15 -2.09 9.80
C SER A 35 2.64 -0.91 10.64
N MET A 36 2.45 0.31 10.16
CA MET A 36 2.89 1.53 10.84
C MET A 36 1.89 1.96 11.90
N ASP A 37 2.34 2.84 12.80
CA ASP A 37 1.44 3.52 13.73
C ASP A 37 0.31 4.23 12.97
N PRO A 38 -0.91 4.34 13.56
CA PRO A 38 -2.02 5.01 12.92
C PRO A 38 -1.66 6.43 12.48
N LEU A 39 -1.99 6.78 11.24
CA LEU A 39 -1.78 8.13 10.68
C LEU A 39 -2.67 9.19 11.36
N ILE A 40 -3.80 8.74 11.92
CA ILE A 40 -4.74 9.59 12.66
C ILE A 40 -4.82 9.03 14.09
N GLY A 41 -4.64 9.93 15.07
CA GLY A 41 -4.82 9.67 16.49
C GLY A 41 -6.08 10.32 17.05
#